data_AF-A0A0K1PLK5-F1
#
_entry.id   AF-A0A0K1PLK5-F1
#
_cell.length_a   1.000
_cell.length_b   1.000
_cell.length_c   1.000
_cell.angle_alpha   90.00
_cell.angle_beta   90.00
_cell.angle_gamma   90.00
#
_symmetry.space_group_name_H-M   'P 1'
#
loop_
_entity.id
_entity.type
_entity.pdbx_description
1 polymer ?
#
loop_
_entity_poly.entity_id
_entity_poly.type
_entity_poly.pdbx_seq_one_letter_code
_entity_poly.pdbx_strand_id
1 'polypeptide(L)'
;MKTSTLVIWFGALALAACASTAPPTGRVNSSEDAVRSARELGAEQEPTATLHLEAAEEQLAHAKRLMGQGQNEKAAWLLARAEADANLSIALTREAKNKREAQDAEVQIKRLDETQRSRELGPGP
;
A
#
# COMPACT_ATOMS: atom_id res chain seq x y z
N MET A 1 -20.64 30.78 61.41
CA MET A 1 -21.08 31.65 60.29
C MET A 1 -20.02 32.73 60.05
N LYS A 2 -19.17 32.55 59.04
CA LYS A 2 -18.49 33.62 58.29
C LYS A 2 -17.83 32.98 57.06
N THR A 3 -18.20 33.55 55.93
CA THR A 3 -18.08 33.08 54.56
C THR A 3 -16.68 33.24 53.98
N SER A 4 -16.37 32.37 53.02
CA SER A 4 -15.82 32.72 51.69
C SER A 4 -14.49 33.46 51.62
N THR A 5 -13.41 32.75 51.25
CA THR A 5 -12.49 33.11 50.14
C THR A 5 -11.30 32.14 50.11
N LEU A 6 -11.39 31.03 49.37
CA LEU A 6 -10.19 30.35 48.85
C LEU A 6 -10.51 29.38 47.69
N VAL A 7 -11.42 29.76 46.80
CA VAL A 7 -11.74 28.98 45.56
C VAL A 7 -10.88 29.43 44.37
N ILE A 8 -9.96 30.38 44.57
CA ILE A 8 -9.23 31.02 43.47
C ILE A 8 -7.74 30.73 43.61
N TRP A 9 -7.30 29.48 43.43
CA TRP A 9 -5.85 29.18 43.26
C TRP A 9 -5.59 27.81 42.61
N PHE A 10 -6.39 27.41 41.61
CA PHE A 10 -6.09 26.20 40.82
C PHE A 10 -6.56 26.32 39.36
N GLY A 11 -6.50 27.53 38.80
CA GLY A 11 -6.94 27.83 37.44
C GLY A 11 -5.89 28.60 36.66
N ALA A 12 -4.78 27.96 36.28
CA ALA A 12 -3.85 28.48 35.27
C ALA A 12 -2.80 27.45 34.81
N LEU A 13 -3.21 26.23 34.40
CA LEU A 13 -2.33 25.32 33.69
C LEU A 13 -2.94 24.88 32.34
N ALA A 14 -3.36 25.86 31.55
CA ALA A 14 -3.75 25.69 30.15
C ALA A 14 -2.60 26.16 29.23
N LEU A 15 -1.37 25.73 29.53
CA LEU A 15 -0.24 25.92 28.62
C LEU A 15 -0.32 24.83 27.55
N ALA A 16 -0.77 25.24 26.38
CA ALA A 16 -0.60 24.62 25.08
C ALA A 16 0.52 23.56 25.03
N ALA A 17 0.17 22.31 25.31
CA ALA A 17 0.94 21.19 24.81
C ALA A 17 0.69 21.16 23.29
N CYS A 18 1.58 21.77 22.51
CA CYS A 18 1.73 21.37 21.13
C CYS A 18 1.97 19.86 21.16
N ALA A 19 0.95 19.09 20.80
CA ALA A 19 1.03 17.65 20.66
C ALA A 19 1.90 17.31 19.45
N SER A 20 3.21 17.55 19.57
CA SER A 20 4.19 16.98 18.67
C SER A 20 4.20 15.47 18.96
N THR A 21 3.40 14.72 18.22
CA THR A 21 3.38 13.26 18.27
C THR A 21 4.77 12.72 17.91
N ALA A 22 5.15 11.57 18.48
CA ALA A 22 6.45 10.96 18.18
C ALA A 22 6.55 10.63 16.66
N PRO A 23 7.76 10.70 16.06
CA PRO A 23 7.95 10.35 14.66
C PRO A 23 7.43 8.93 14.35
N PRO A 24 6.64 8.73 13.27
CA PRO A 24 6.00 7.45 12.96
C PRO A 24 6.94 6.46 12.26
N THR A 25 8.12 6.19 12.82
CA THR A 25 9.18 5.37 12.20
C THR A 25 8.71 3.96 11.81
N GLY A 26 7.87 3.32 12.64
CA GLY A 26 7.30 2.01 12.31
C GLY A 26 6.48 2.02 11.02
N ARG A 27 5.75 3.11 10.75
CA ARG A 27 4.99 3.25 9.49
C ARG A 27 5.87 3.61 8.30
N VAL A 28 7.02 4.24 8.51
CA VAL A 28 8.02 4.43 7.46
C VAL A 28 8.51 3.07 6.98
N ASN A 29 8.89 2.20 7.92
CA ASN A 29 9.39 0.87 7.58
C ASN A 29 8.32 0.04 6.85
N SER A 30 7.08 -0.01 7.35
CA SER A 30 6.01 -0.80 6.71
C SER A 30 5.68 -0.32 5.29
N SER A 31 5.60 1.00 5.09
CA SER A 31 5.34 1.58 3.77
C SER A 31 6.51 1.39 2.81
N GLU A 32 7.76 1.54 3.26
CA GLU A 32 8.96 1.26 2.46
C GLU A 32 9.05 -0.20 2.02
N ASP A 33 8.77 -1.12 2.94
CA ASP A 33 8.77 -2.55 2.66
C ASP A 33 7.67 -2.93 1.65
N ALA A 34 6.48 -2.34 1.76
CA ALA A 34 5.39 -2.55 0.80
C ALA A 34 5.74 -1.99 -0.59
N VAL A 35 6.27 -0.76 -0.67
CA VAL A 35 6.72 -0.15 -1.93
C VAL A 35 7.83 -0.98 -2.58
N ARG A 36 8.81 -1.46 -1.79
CA ARG A 36 9.87 -2.35 -2.29
C ARG A 36 9.29 -3.66 -2.82
N SER A 37 8.37 -4.29 -2.08
CA SER A 37 7.73 -5.54 -2.49
C SER A 37 6.93 -5.39 -3.79
N ALA A 38 6.24 -4.25 -3.97
CA ALA A 38 5.52 -3.95 -5.22
C ALA A 38 6.48 -3.91 -6.43
N ARG A 39 7.63 -3.23 -6.31
CA ARG A 39 8.68 -3.22 -7.35
C ARG A 39 9.26 -4.59 -7.60
N GLU A 40 9.60 -5.33 -6.56
CA GLU A 40 10.16 -6.69 -6.67
C GLU A 40 9.20 -7.67 -7.38
N LEU A 41 7.89 -7.47 -7.22
CA LEU A 41 6.87 -8.24 -7.94
C LEU A 41 6.65 -7.79 -9.39
N GLY A 42 7.27 -6.69 -9.82
CA GLY A 42 7.17 -6.18 -11.18
C GLY A 42 5.94 -5.31 -11.43
N ALA A 43 5.43 -4.59 -10.42
CA ALA A 43 4.27 -3.71 -10.56
C ALA A 43 4.41 -2.66 -11.67
N GLU A 44 5.64 -2.26 -12.01
CA GLU A 44 5.98 -1.34 -13.11
C GLU A 44 5.59 -1.86 -14.50
N GLN A 45 5.33 -3.18 -14.63
CA GLN A 45 4.94 -3.83 -15.88
C GLN A 45 3.42 -3.86 -16.06
N GLU A 46 2.65 -3.56 -15.00
CA GLU A 46 1.19 -3.56 -15.01
C GLU A 46 0.65 -2.14 -14.87
N PRO A 47 0.04 -1.54 -15.92
CA PRO A 47 -0.34 -0.13 -15.88
C PRO A 47 -1.21 0.28 -14.70
N THR A 48 -2.16 -0.58 -14.29
CA THR A 48 -3.02 -0.31 -13.13
C THR A 48 -2.27 -0.44 -11.81
N ALA A 49 -1.31 -1.35 -11.69
CA ALA A 49 -0.49 -1.49 -10.50
C ALA A 49 0.56 -0.37 -10.41
N THR A 50 1.14 0.05 -11.54
CA THR A 50 2.12 1.12 -11.62
C THR A 50 1.57 2.43 -11.07
N LEU A 51 0.33 2.78 -11.42
CA LEU A 51 -0.34 3.98 -10.90
C LEU A 51 -0.36 4.03 -9.37
N HIS A 52 -0.67 2.90 -8.73
CA HIS A 52 -0.71 2.82 -7.26
C HIS A 52 0.70 2.78 -6.64
N LEU A 53 1.69 2.20 -7.34
CA LEU A 53 3.08 2.23 -6.91
C LEU A 53 3.61 3.68 -6.90
N GLU A 54 3.39 4.44 -7.97
CA GLU A 54 3.80 5.85 -8.07
C GLU A 54 3.12 6.69 -6.98
N ALA A 55 1.82 6.51 -6.77
CA ALA A 55 1.09 7.19 -5.70
C ALA A 55 1.68 6.88 -4.31
N ALA A 56 2.02 5.62 -4.04
CA ALA A 56 2.64 5.22 -2.79
C ALA A 56 4.03 5.85 -2.58
N GLU A 57 4.85 5.90 -3.63
CA GLU A 57 6.18 6.53 -3.61
C GLU A 57 6.10 8.04 -3.32
N GLU A 58 5.19 8.75 -3.99
CA GLU A 58 4.96 10.17 -3.77
C GLU A 58 4.49 10.47 -2.35
N GLN A 59 3.56 9.67 -1.83
CA GLN A 59 3.03 9.81 -0.47
C GLN A 59 4.11 9.53 0.57
N LEU A 60 4.93 8.49 0.38
CA LEU A 60 6.07 8.18 1.24
C LEU A 60 7.09 9.33 1.25
N ALA A 61 7.45 9.84 0.09
CA ALA A 61 8.36 10.99 -0.03
C ALA A 61 7.79 12.23 0.66
N HIS A 62 6.48 12.49 0.51
CA HIS A 62 5.81 13.60 1.17
C HIS A 62 5.76 13.42 2.70
N ALA A 63 5.44 12.22 3.17
CA ALA A 63 5.45 11.92 4.61
C ALA A 63 6.83 12.16 5.24
N LYS A 64 7.91 11.75 4.57
CA LYS A 64 9.29 12.00 5.05
C LYS A 64 9.59 13.50 5.16
N ARG A 65 9.11 14.33 4.22
CA ARG A 65 9.22 15.79 4.32
C ARG A 65 8.45 16.35 5.51
N LEU A 66 7.23 15.88 5.75
CA LEU A 66 6.41 16.29 6.91
C LEU A 66 7.07 15.90 8.24
N MET A 67 7.70 14.72 8.32
CA MET A 67 8.48 14.30 9.49
C MET A 67 9.66 15.24 9.75
N GLY A 68 10.38 15.66 8.70
CA GLY A 68 11.45 16.65 8.82
C GLY A 68 10.98 18.02 9.31
N GLN A 69 9.70 18.33 9.15
CA GLN A 69 9.05 19.54 9.66
C GLN A 69 8.39 19.35 11.02
N GLY A 70 8.52 18.17 11.65
CA GLY A 70 7.86 17.83 12.91
C GLY A 70 6.34 17.59 12.80
N GLN A 71 5.78 17.55 11.58
CA GLN A 71 4.35 17.31 11.33
C GLN A 71 4.04 15.80 11.34
N ASN A 72 4.41 15.12 12.43
CA ASN A 72 4.43 13.66 12.53
C ASN A 72 3.05 13.01 12.41
N GLU A 73 1.99 13.65 12.90
CA GLU A 73 0.62 13.13 12.75
C GLU A 73 0.17 13.12 11.28
N LYS A 74 0.40 14.21 10.56
CA LYS A 74 0.08 14.28 9.12
C LYS A 74 0.93 13.30 8.32
N ALA A 75 2.20 13.15 8.70
CA ALA A 75 3.07 12.14 8.09
C ALA A 75 2.53 10.72 8.32
N ALA A 76 2.06 10.39 9.53
CA ALA A 76 1.52 9.08 9.85
C ALA A 76 0.32 8.71 8.96
N TRP A 77 -0.56 9.67 8.65
CA TRP A 77 -1.67 9.47 7.73
C TRP A 77 -1.21 9.21 6.30
N LEU A 78 -0.23 9.96 5.80
CA LEU A 78 0.33 9.73 4.48
C LEU A 78 1.06 8.38 4.38
N LEU A 79 1.78 7.96 5.43
CA LEU A 79 2.44 6.65 5.45
C LEU A 79 1.43 5.50 5.43
N ALA A 80 0.32 5.62 6.16
CA ALA A 80 -0.75 4.63 6.12
C ALA A 80 -1.39 4.54 4.72
N ARG A 81 -1.56 5.68 4.05
CA ARG A 81 -2.04 5.72 2.67
C ARG A 81 -1.02 5.10 1.70
N ALA A 82 0.27 5.40 1.87
CA ALA A 82 1.34 4.87 1.03
C ALA A 82 1.41 3.35 1.12
N GLU A 83 1.32 2.81 2.34
CA GLU A 83 1.26 1.36 2.57
C GLU A 83 0.02 0.73 1.90
N ALA A 84 -1.15 1.37 2.00
CA ALA A 84 -2.36 0.87 1.36
C ALA A 84 -2.30 0.87 -0.18
N ASP A 85 -1.81 1.95 -0.79
CA ASP A 85 -1.63 2.05 -2.23
C ASP A 85 -0.56 1.04 -2.72
N ALA A 86 0.55 0.87 -2.00
CA ALA A 86 1.55 -0.15 -2.33
C ALA A 86 0.98 -1.58 -2.24
N ASN A 87 0.19 -1.88 -1.21
CA ASN A 87 -0.47 -3.18 -1.08
C ASN A 87 -1.51 -3.43 -2.19
N LEU A 88 -2.22 -2.39 -2.64
CA LEU A 88 -3.11 -2.48 -3.78
C LEU A 88 -2.33 -2.75 -5.07
N SER A 89 -1.21 -2.05 -5.28
CA SER A 89 -0.29 -2.32 -6.40
C SER A 89 0.20 -3.77 -6.41
N ILE A 90 0.59 -4.32 -5.25
CA ILE A 90 0.94 -5.75 -5.10
C ILE A 90 -0.21 -6.66 -5.52
N ALA A 91 -1.43 -6.39 -5.06
CA ALA A 91 -2.60 -7.20 -5.36
C ALA A 91 -2.91 -7.20 -6.86
N LEU A 92 -2.90 -6.03 -7.50
CA LEU A 92 -3.12 -5.87 -8.94
C LEU A 92 -2.06 -6.60 -9.77
N THR A 93 -0.80 -6.52 -9.34
CA THR A 93 0.31 -7.23 -10.00
C THR A 93 0.10 -8.74 -9.98
N ARG A 94 -0.28 -9.28 -8.81
CA ARG A 94 -0.60 -10.71 -8.65
C ARG A 94 -1.82 -11.10 -9.47
N GLU A 95 -2.87 -10.27 -9.47
CA GLU A 95 -4.07 -10.51 -10.27
C GLU A 95 -3.73 -10.60 -11.76
N ALA A 96 -2.95 -9.67 -12.29
CA ALA A 96 -2.55 -9.65 -13.69
C ALA A 96 -1.73 -10.91 -14.05
N LYS A 97 -0.79 -11.29 -13.19
CA LYS A 97 -0.01 -12.53 -13.35
C LYS A 97 -0.92 -13.76 -13.39
N ASN A 98 -1.83 -13.90 -12.42
CA ASN A 98 -2.75 -15.03 -12.34
C ASN A 98 -3.66 -15.09 -13.57
N LYS A 99 -4.12 -13.95 -14.09
CA LYS A 99 -4.93 -13.89 -15.32
C LYS A 99 -4.17 -14.39 -16.54
N ARG A 100 -2.90 -13.99 -16.70
CA ARG A 100 -2.05 -14.50 -17.80
C ARG A 100 -1.82 -16.00 -17.69
N GLU A 101 -1.48 -16.48 -16.50
CA GLU A 101 -1.27 -17.91 -16.26
C GLU A 101 -2.53 -18.73 -16.56
N ALA A 102 -3.72 -18.22 -16.19
CA ALA A 102 -4.99 -18.86 -16.53
C ALA A 102 -5.24 -18.91 -18.05
N GLN A 103 -4.98 -17.80 -18.76
CA GLN A 103 -5.11 -17.75 -20.23
C GLN A 103 -4.14 -18.72 -20.92
N ASP A 104 -2.89 -18.79 -20.46
CA ASP A 104 -1.90 -19.71 -21.00
C ASP A 104 -2.29 -21.17 -20.76
N ALA A 105 -2.86 -21.48 -19.59
CA ALA A 105 -3.36 -22.81 -19.28
C ALA A 105 -4.55 -23.20 -20.20
N GLU A 106 -5.50 -22.29 -20.43
CA GLU A 106 -6.61 -22.52 -21.37
C GLU A 106 -6.11 -22.79 -22.80
N VAL A 107 -5.11 -22.04 -23.26
CA VAL A 107 -4.50 -22.24 -24.58
C VAL A 107 -3.78 -23.59 -24.66
N GLN A 108 -3.12 -24.02 -23.58
CA GLN A 108 -2.48 -25.34 -23.52
C GLN A 108 -3.51 -26.47 -23.59
N ILE A 109 -4.61 -26.37 -22.84
CA ILE A 109 -5.69 -27.37 -22.87
C ILE A 109 -6.23 -27.50 -24.30
N LYS A 110 -6.56 -26.39 -24.96
CA LYS A 110 -7.06 -26.41 -26.35
C LYS A 110 -6.08 -27.08 -27.32
N ARG A 111 -4.79 -26.78 -27.22
CA ARG A 111 -3.76 -27.40 -28.06
C ARG A 111 -3.63 -28.91 -27.81
N LEU A 112 -3.76 -29.34 -26.56
CA LEU A 112 -3.75 -30.76 -26.20
C LEU A 112 -4.96 -31.48 -26.79
N ASP A 113 -6.15 -30.90 -26.69
CA ASP A 113 -7.38 -31.45 -27.26
C ASP A 113 -7.30 -31.57 -28.79
N GLU A 114 -6.81 -30.54 -29.48
CA GLU A 114 -6.59 -30.56 -30.93
C GLU A 114 -5.58 -31.67 -31.33
N THR A 115 -4.49 -31.78 -30.57
CA THR A 115 -3.47 -32.82 -30.79
C THR A 115 -4.06 -34.21 -30.60
N GLN A 116 -4.85 -34.44 -29.55
CA GLN A 116 -5.52 -35.72 -29.31
C GLN A 116 -6.51 -36.05 -30.42
N ARG A 117 -7.37 -35.09 -30.78
CA ARG A 117 -8.35 -35.26 -31.85
C ARG A 117 -7.70 -35.59 -33.20
N SER A 118 -6.57 -34.94 -33.53
CA SER A 118 -5.82 -35.25 -34.75
C SER A 118 -5.21 -36.66 -34.75
N ARG A 119 -4.81 -37.17 -33.58
CA ARG A 119 -4.33 -38.56 -33.44
C ARG A 119 -5.46 -39.58 -33.58
N GLU A 120 -6.63 -39.27 -33.04
CA GLU A 120 -7.81 -40.16 -33.12
C GLU A 120 -8.40 -40.24 -34.52
N LEU A 121 -8.32 -39.16 -35.31
CA LEU A 121 -8.85 -39.14 -36.69
C LEU A 121 -7.97 -39.89 -37.71
N GLY A 122 -6.69 -40.15 -37.40
CA GLY A 122 -5.74 -40.90 -38.24
C GLY A 122 -5.53 -40.33 -39.66
N PRO A 123 -4.47 -40.72 -40.39
CA PRO A 123 -4.48 -40.53 -41.84
C PRO A 123 -5.62 -41.39 -42.40
N GLY A 124 -6.68 -40.74 -42.92
CA GLY A 124 -7.75 -41.43 -43.63
C GLY A 124 -7.21 -42.29 -44.78
N PRO A 125 -7.93 -43.36 -45.17
CA PRO A 125 -7.48 -44.31 -46.19
C PRO A 125 -7.18 -43.65 -47.55
#